data_AF-A0A7W4CH28-F1
#
_entry.id   AF-A0A7W4CH28-F1
#
_cell.length_a   1.000
_cell.length_b   1.000
_cell.length_c   1.000
_cell.angle_alpha   90.00
_cell.angle_beta   90.00
_cell.angle_gamma   90.00
#
_symmetry.space_group_name_H-M   'P 1'
#
loop_
_entity.id
_entity.type
_entity.pdbx_description
1 polymer ?
#
loop_
_entity_poly.entity_id
_entity_poly.type
_entity_poly.pdbx_seq_one_letter_code
_entity_poly.pdbx_strand_id
1 'polypeptide(L)' 'MSRVLGMVLAGGEGSRLRPLTESRSKPAVPFGGSYRLIDFALNNFVNADLL' A
#
# COMPACT_ATOMS: atom_id res chain seq x y z
N MET A 1 -17.69 -4.69 -15.95
CA MET A 1 -16.68 -5.10 -14.96
C MET A 1 -15.70 -6.04 -15.62
N SER A 2 -14.43 -5.65 -15.67
CA SER A 2 -13.37 -6.51 -16.17
C SER A 2 -13.20 -7.69 -15.21
N ARG A 3 -12.98 -8.92 -15.73
CA ARG A 3 -12.69 -10.10 -14.89
C ARG A 3 -11.21 -10.10 -14.46
N VAL A 4 -10.78 -9.02 -13.81
CA VAL A 4 -9.37 -8.81 -13.44
C VAL A 4 -9.21 -8.99 -11.93
N LEU A 5 -8.23 -9.80 -11.53
CA LEU A 5 -7.82 -9.93 -10.14
C LEU A 5 -6.77 -8.86 -9.82
N GLY A 6 -7.10 -7.92 -8.95
CA GLY A 6 -6.13 -7.01 -8.35
C GLY A 6 -5.34 -7.70 -7.24
N MET A 7 -4.01 -7.61 -7.27
CA MET A 7 -3.12 -8.15 -6.23
C MET A 7 -2.02 -7.15 -5.90
N VAL A 8 -1.91 -6.77 -4.62
CA VAL A 8 -0.81 -5.94 -4.12
C VAL A 8 0.21 -6.81 -3.42
N LEU A 9 1.44 -6.82 -3.93
CA LEU A 9 2.58 -7.48 -3.26
C LEU A 9 3.09 -6.58 -2.13
N ALA A 10 2.37 -6.60 -1.01
CA ALA A 10 2.64 -5.80 0.19
C ALA A 10 3.78 -6.38 1.07
N GLY A 11 4.56 -7.32 0.54
CA GLY A 11 5.64 -8.03 1.24
C GLY A 11 6.99 -7.37 1.04
N GLY A 12 7.55 -6.82 2.12
CA GLY A 12 8.92 -6.31 2.15
C GLY A 12 9.27 -5.80 3.55
N GLU A 13 10.43 -6.21 4.06
CA GLU A 13 10.88 -5.90 5.43
C GLU A 13 10.91 -4.39 5.72
N GLY A 14 11.15 -3.57 4.68
CA GLY A 14 11.20 -2.12 4.83
C GLY A 14 12.43 -1.64 5.60
N SER A 15 13.48 -2.46 5.75
CA SER A 15 14.67 -2.18 6.57
C SER A 15 15.31 -0.80 6.37
N ARG A 16 15.29 -0.28 5.13
CA ARG A 16 15.78 1.07 4.79
C ARG A 16 14.95 2.24 5.34
N LEU A 17 13.74 1.98 5.84
CA LEU A 17 12.85 2.98 6.43
C LEU A 17 12.80 2.89 7.96
N ARG A 18 13.64 2.09 8.61
CA ARG A 18 13.75 2.12 10.07
C ARG A 18 14.08 3.55 10.55
N PRO A 19 13.46 4.03 11.66
CA PRO A 19 12.61 3.28 12.60
C PRO A 19 11.13 3.18 12.19
N LEU A 20 10.72 3.76 11.07
CA LEU A 20 9.30 3.83 10.67
C LEU A 20 8.66 2.46 10.42
N THR A 21 9.45 1.42 10.17
CA THR A 21 9.01 0.03 9.92
C THR A 21 9.42 -0.95 11.02
N GLU A 22 9.78 -0.47 12.21
CA GLU A 22 10.17 -1.34 13.32
C GLU A 22 9.00 -2.18 13.84
N SER A 23 7.83 -1.56 14.00
CA SER A 23 6.61 -2.20 14.50
C SER A 23 5.48 -2.30 13.46
N ARG A 24 5.75 -1.92 12.21
CA ARG A 24 4.78 -1.95 11.12
C ARG A 24 5.43 -2.32 9.80
N SER A 25 4.66 -2.92 8.91
CA SER A 25 5.12 -3.20 7.55
C SER A 25 5.33 -1.89 6.77
N LYS A 26 6.23 -1.91 5.78
CA LYS A 26 6.46 -0.76 4.88
C LYS A 26 5.15 -0.17 4.30
N PRO A 27 4.18 -0.96 3.82
CA PRO A 27 2.93 -0.41 3.29
C PRO A 27 2.08 0.36 4.32
N ALA A 28 2.23 0.07 5.62
CA ALA A 28 1.51 0.72 6.70
C ALA A 28 2.16 2.04 7.17
N VAL A 29 3.29 2.46 6.59
CA VAL A 29 3.96 3.72 6.95
C VAL A 29 3.07 4.92 6.57
N PRO A 30 2.81 5.85 7.50
CA PRO A 30 2.06 7.08 7.22
C PRO A 30 2.74 7.95 6.16
N PHE A 31 1.95 8.60 5.31
CA PHE A 31 2.41 9.47 4.25
C PHE A 31 1.42 10.62 4.06
N GLY A 32 1.92 11.86 3.93
CA GLY A 32 1.08 13.02 3.62
C GLY A 32 -0.02 13.33 4.64
N GLY A 33 0.21 13.02 5.93
CA GLY A 33 -0.74 13.29 7.02
C GLY A 33 -1.80 12.20 7.17
N SER A 34 -2.70 12.07 6.19
CA SER A 34 -3.89 11.21 6.31
C SER A 34 -3.76 9.84 5.62
N TYR A 35 -2.71 9.61 4.83
CA TYR A 35 -2.56 8.40 4.04
C TYR A 35 -1.50 7.46 4.62
N ARG A 36 -1.48 6.24 4.09
CA ARG A 36 -0.41 5.26 4.18
C ARG A 36 0.07 4.92 2.78
N LEU A 37 1.29 4.37 2.67
CA LEU A 37 1.86 4.01 1.38
C LEU A 37 0.97 3.04 0.57
N ILE A 38 0.26 2.12 1.24
CA ILE A 38 -0.66 1.17 0.58
C ILE A 38 -1.88 1.85 -0.08
N ASP A 39 -2.33 2.99 0.44
CA ASP A 39 -3.56 3.62 0.00
C ASP A 39 -3.48 4.05 -1.46
N PHE A 40 -2.28 4.39 -1.95
CA PHE A 40 -2.05 4.74 -3.35
C PHE A 40 -2.33 3.56 -4.30
N ALA A 41 -1.91 2.35 -3.94
CA ALA A 41 -2.16 1.16 -4.76
C ALA A 41 -3.65 0.78 -4.74
N LEU A 42 -4.30 0.86 -3.57
CA LEU A 42 -5.73 0.55 -3.43
C LEU A 42 -6.61 1.58 -4.14
N ASN A 43 -6.31 2.88 -4.00
CA ASN A 43 -7.04 3.93 -4.71
C ASN A 43 -6.88 3.81 -6.23
N ASN A 44 -5.72 3.38 -6.73
CA ASN A 44 -5.56 3.08 -8.15
C ASN A 44 -6.48 1.94 -8.60
N PHE A 45 -6.69 0.91 -7.77
CA PHE A 45 -7.64 -0.16 -8.10
C PHE A 45 -9.08 0.36 -8.12
N VAL A 46 -9.48 1.16 -7.12
CA VAL A 46 -10.81 1.78 -7.09
C VAL A 46 -11.03 2.67 -8.31
N ASN A 47 -10.10 3.58 -8.60
CA ASN A 47 -10.22 4.54 -9.71
C ASN A 47 -10.20 3.89 -11.10
N ALA A 48 -9.75 2.64 -11.18
CA ALA A 48 -9.72 1.84 -12.41
C ALA A 48 -10.87 0.80 -12.48
N ASP A 49 -11.82 0.85 -11.56
CA ASP A 49 -12.93 -0.12 -11.44
C ASP A 49 -12.44 -1.58 -11.34
N LEU A 50 -11.36 -1.80 -10.58
CA LEU A 50 -10.74 -3.10 -10.31
C LEU A 50 -11.06 -3.64 -8.91
N LEU A 51 -11.89 -2.93 -8.12
CA LEU A 51 -12.36 -3.29 -6.78
C LEU A 51 -13.89 -3.41 -6.75
#